data_AF-A0A9Q0DTV7-F1
#
_entry.id   AF-A0A9Q0DTV7-F1
#
_cell.length_a   1.000
_cell.length_b   1.000
_cell.length_c   1.000
_cell.angle_alpha   90.00
_cell.angle_beta   90.00
_cell.angle_gamma   90.00
#
_symmetry.space_group_name_H-M   'P 1'
#
loop_
_entity.id
_entity.type
_entity.pdbx_description
1 polymer ?
#
loop_
_entity_poly.entity_id
_entity_poly.type
_entity_poly.pdbx_seq_one_letter_code
_entity_poly.pdbx_strand_id
1 'polypeptide(L)'
;LGGCGILGVGVWLSVTQGNFATLSSSLPSLSAANLLIATGTIIMVIGCLGCVGAVKESRPLLLAFFVLLLLIFFLEILSIMLFFIYQDEFRCCGVTNHTDWFEVYNATRVPDSCCLEYSDNCGLDNPGTWWTAAVKVETFYA
;
A
#
# COMPACT_ATOMS: atom_id res chain seq x y z
N LEU A 1 1.87 -22.43 1.02
CA LEU A 1 3.32 -22.15 0.82
C LEU A 1 3.62 -20.65 0.78
N GLY A 2 2.93 -19.86 -0.05
CA GLY A 2 3.12 -18.39 -0.08
C GLY A 2 3.00 -17.69 1.28
N GLY A 3 1.95 -18.00 2.06
CA GLY A 3 1.76 -17.43 3.41
C GLY A 3 2.89 -17.75 4.39
N CYS A 4 3.44 -18.97 4.38
CA CYS A 4 4.57 -19.34 5.24
C CYS A 4 5.85 -18.55 4.90
N GLY A 5 6.07 -18.28 3.61
CA GLY A 5 7.19 -17.45 3.17
C GLY A 5 7.06 -16.01 3.68
N ILE A 6 5.89 -15.40 3.51
CA ILE A 6 5.62 -14.02 3.96
C ILE A 6 5.74 -13.91 5.49
N LEU A 7 5.22 -14.89 6.23
CA LEU A 7 5.37 -14.96 7.69
C LEU A 7 6.84 -15.07 8.11
N GLY A 8 7.61 -15.93 7.45
CA GLY A 8 9.04 -16.06 7.70
C GLY A 8 9.79 -14.76 7.47
N VAL A 9 9.48 -14.05 6.38
CA VAL A 9 10.07 -12.73 6.08
C VAL A 9 9.64 -11.69 7.13
N GLY A 10 8.37 -11.66 7.54
CA GLY A 10 7.87 -10.75 8.56
C GLY A 10 8.53 -10.94 9.93
N VAL A 11 8.70 -12.20 10.36
CA VAL A 11 9.41 -12.54 11.62
C VAL A 11 10.90 -12.25 11.50
N TRP A 12 11.52 -12.52 10.35
CA TRP A 12 12.92 -12.17 10.12
C TRP A 12 13.16 -10.67 10.22
N LEU A 13 12.27 -9.86 9.63
CA LEU A 13 12.35 -8.40 9.69
C LEU A 13 12.10 -7.86 11.11
N SER A 14 11.19 -8.46 11.88
CA SER A 14 10.98 -8.03 13.27
C SER A 14 12.19 -8.30 14.16
N VAL A 15 12.92 -9.39 13.92
CA VAL A 15 14.14 -9.74 14.67
C VAL A 15 15.34 -8.90 14.24
N THR A 16 15.49 -8.61 12.94
CA THR A 16 16.67 -7.91 12.40
C THR A 16 16.57 -6.39 12.42
N GLN A 17 15.36 -5.82 12.30
CA GLN A 17 15.12 -4.38 12.13
C GLN A 17 14.04 -3.82 13.07
N GLY A 18 13.72 -4.52 14.17
CA GLY A 18 12.56 -4.28 15.05
C GLY A 18 12.33 -2.85 15.58
N ASN A 19 13.25 -1.91 15.35
CA ASN A 19 13.12 -0.48 15.69
C ASN A 19 13.21 0.51 14.51
N PHE A 20 13.58 0.10 13.29
CA PHE A 20 13.85 1.01 12.16
C PHE A 20 12.80 0.98 11.04
N ALA A 21 11.90 -0.01 11.02
CA ALA A 21 10.82 -0.11 10.05
C ALA A 21 9.50 0.50 10.56
N THR A 22 9.58 1.56 11.37
CA THR A 22 8.42 2.36 11.79
C THR A 22 8.12 3.39 10.71
N LEU A 23 7.03 3.19 9.96
CA LEU A 23 6.60 4.07 8.86
C LEU A 23 6.16 5.46 9.35
N SER A 24 5.95 5.65 10.66
CA SER A 24 5.67 6.95 11.26
C SER A 24 5.97 6.95 12.76
N SER A 25 6.61 8.01 13.25
CA SER A 25 6.89 8.27 14.66
C SER A 25 5.63 8.48 15.52
N SER A 26 4.45 8.56 14.91
CA SER A 26 3.16 8.78 15.58
C SER A 26 2.39 7.49 15.89
N LEU A 27 2.76 6.34 15.28
CA LEU A 27 2.08 5.04 15.45
C LEU A 27 3.13 3.90 15.55
N PRO A 28 3.76 3.70 16.72
CA PRO A 28 4.81 2.67 16.91
C PRO A 28 4.33 1.23 16.72
N SER A 29 3.01 0.99 16.65
CA SER A 29 2.41 -0.32 16.40
C SER A 29 2.37 -0.71 14.91
N LEU A 30 2.56 0.24 13.99
CA LEU A 30 2.33 0.07 12.55
C LEU A 30 3.66 0.00 11.78
N SER A 31 4.38 -1.11 11.99
CA SER A 31 5.63 -1.43 11.29
C SER A 31 5.38 -2.32 10.07
N ALA A 32 6.23 -2.19 9.04
CA ALA A 32 6.22 -3.08 7.86
C ALA A 32 6.30 -4.56 8.26
N ALA A 33 7.03 -4.89 9.33
CA ALA A 33 7.11 -6.26 9.85
C ALA A 33 5.75 -6.75 10.39
N ASN A 34 5.03 -5.92 11.13
CA ASN A 34 3.71 -6.25 11.67
C ASN A 34 2.66 -6.43 10.56
N LEU A 35 2.72 -5.60 9.51
CA LEU A 35 1.87 -5.74 8.32
C LEU A 35 2.15 -7.05 7.57
N LEU A 36 3.42 -7.40 7.36
CA LEU A 36 3.80 -8.65 6.71
C LEU A 36 3.37 -9.88 7.54
N ILE A 37 3.49 -9.82 8.87
CA ILE A 37 3.00 -10.88 9.75
C ILE A 37 1.46 -10.99 9.69
N ALA A 38 0.75 -9.86 9.79
CA ALA A 38 -0.71 -9.84 9.74
C ALA A 38 -1.22 -10.37 8.40
N THR A 39 -0.74 -9.86 7.27
CA THR A 39 -1.12 -10.33 5.93
C THR A 39 -0.71 -11.79 5.72
N GLY A 40 0.47 -12.21 6.20
CA GLY A 40 0.93 -13.59 6.12
C GLY A 40 0.04 -14.58 6.87
N THR A 41 -0.46 -14.22 8.05
CA THR A 41 -1.38 -15.09 8.82
C THR A 41 -2.74 -15.19 8.13
N ILE A 42 -3.26 -14.10 7.59
CA ILE A 42 -4.51 -14.06 6.83
C ILE A 42 -4.40 -14.97 5.58
N ILE A 43 -3.34 -14.82 4.79
CA ILE A 43 -3.08 -15.65 3.60
C ILE A 43 -2.94 -17.13 3.98
N MET A 44 -2.32 -17.43 5.12
CA MET A 44 -2.18 -18.81 5.60
C MET A 44 -3.53 -19.41 6.01
N VAL A 45 -4.38 -18.67 6.73
CA VAL A 45 -5.73 -19.13 7.11
C VAL A 45 -6.60 -19.35 5.88
N ILE A 46 -6.64 -18.39 4.94
CA ILE A 46 -7.39 -18.51 3.68
C ILE A 46 -6.89 -19.72 2.87
N GLY A 47 -5.57 -19.91 2.79
CA GLY A 47 -4.95 -21.05 2.11
C GLY A 47 -5.30 -22.39 2.75
N CYS A 48 -5.27 -22.49 4.08
CA CYS A 48 -5.68 -23.70 4.80
C CYS A 48 -7.16 -24.03 4.57
N LEU A 49 -8.05 -23.02 4.61
CA LEU A 49 -9.47 -23.20 4.32
C LEU A 49 -9.70 -23.63 2.87
N GLY A 50 -8.93 -23.10 1.92
CA GLY A 50 -8.95 -23.54 0.52
C GLY A 50 -8.48 -24.98 0.34
N CYS A 51 -7.36 -25.38 0.96
CA CYS A 51 -6.86 -26.75 0.92
C CYS A 51 -7.84 -27.74 1.57
N VAL A 52 -8.39 -27.40 2.74
CA VAL A 52 -9.39 -28.23 3.43
C VAL A 52 -10.68 -28.30 2.62
N GLY A 53 -11.11 -27.21 1.98
CA GLY A 53 -12.29 -27.18 1.10
C GLY A 53 -12.15 -27.95 -0.20
N ALA A 54 -10.92 -28.14 -0.70
CA ALA A 54 -10.66 -28.99 -1.84
C ALA A 54 -10.65 -30.49 -1.46
N VAL A 55 -10.10 -30.83 -0.30
CA VAL A 55 -10.01 -32.22 0.18
C VAL A 55 -11.33 -32.71 0.76
N LYS A 56 -12.04 -31.85 1.51
CA LYS A 56 -13.38 -32.12 2.00
C LYS A 56 -14.35 -31.63 0.93
N GLU A 57 -14.92 -32.56 0.16
CA GLU A 57 -15.90 -32.32 -0.93
C GLU A 57 -17.23 -31.71 -0.40
N SER A 58 -17.11 -30.56 0.23
CA SER A 58 -18.16 -29.80 0.89
C SER A 58 -18.40 -28.56 0.05
N ARG A 59 -19.43 -28.66 -0.79
CA ARG A 59 -19.89 -27.61 -1.70
C ARG A 59 -19.97 -26.20 -1.07
N PRO A 60 -20.48 -25.99 0.16
CA PRO A 60 -20.55 -24.65 0.74
C PRO A 60 -19.18 -24.07 1.14
N LEU A 61 -18.18 -24.91 1.48
CA LEU A 61 -16.86 -24.44 1.91
C LEU A 61 -16.03 -23.95 0.72
N LEU A 62 -16.13 -24.64 -0.42
CA LEU A 62 -15.51 -24.22 -1.68
C LEU A 62 -16.20 -22.96 -2.26
N LEU A 63 -17.53 -22.88 -2.17
CA LEU A 63 -18.28 -21.67 -2.56
C LEU A 63 -17.93 -20.48 -1.67
N ALA A 64 -17.82 -20.66 -0.35
CA ALA A 64 -17.41 -19.61 0.56
C ALA A 64 -16.00 -19.10 0.24
N PHE A 65 -15.07 -19.98 -0.12
CA PHE A 65 -13.73 -19.61 -0.58
C PHE A 65 -13.76 -18.78 -1.86
N PHE A 66 -14.53 -19.20 -2.87
CA PHE A 66 -14.68 -18.47 -4.12
C PHE A 66 -15.30 -17.08 -3.92
N VAL A 67 -16.36 -16.98 -3.10
CA VAL A 67 -16.99 -15.71 -2.75
C VAL A 67 -16.03 -14.80 -1.98
N LEU A 68 -15.26 -15.35 -1.04
CA LEU A 68 -14.25 -14.59 -0.28
C LEU A 68 -13.16 -14.03 -1.21
N LEU A 69 -12.66 -14.83 -2.16
CA LEU A 69 -11.68 -14.36 -3.15
C LEU A 69 -12.26 -13.29 -4.07
N LEU A 70 -13.50 -13.45 -4.56
CA LEU A 70 -14.16 -12.42 -5.36
C LEU A 70 -14.32 -11.12 -4.58
N LEU A 71 -14.72 -11.21 -3.30
CA LEU A 71 -14.84 -10.03 -2.44
C LEU A 71 -13.50 -9.31 -2.28
N ILE A 72 -12.40 -10.04 -2.03
CA ILE A 72 -11.05 -9.46 -1.97
C ILE A 72 -10.69 -8.78 -3.29
N PHE A 73 -10.98 -9.41 -4.44
CA PHE A 73 -10.69 -8.82 -5.74
C PHE A 73 -11.43 -7.49 -5.95
N PHE A 74 -12.72 -7.44 -5.62
CA PHE A 74 -13.47 -6.18 -5.71
C PHE A 74 -12.94 -5.12 -4.75
N LEU A 75 -12.58 -5.48 -3.51
CA LEU A 75 -11.97 -4.53 -2.56
C LEU A 75 -10.64 -3.97 -3.06
N GLU A 76 -9.75 -4.82 -3.57
CA GLU A 76 -8.46 -4.39 -4.13
C GLU A 76 -8.66 -3.42 -5.30
N ILE A 77 -9.57 -3.72 -6.23
CA ILE A 77 -9.87 -2.83 -7.35
C ILE A 77 -10.47 -1.49 -6.86
N LEU A 78 -11.36 -1.52 -5.88
CA LEU A 78 -11.90 -0.29 -5.28
C LEU A 78 -10.81 0.54 -4.60
N SER A 79 -9.91 -0.11 -3.84
CA SER A 79 -8.77 0.56 -3.19
C SER A 79 -7.81 1.17 -4.19
N ILE A 80 -7.48 0.47 -5.29
CA ILE A 80 -6.61 0.99 -6.36
C ILE A 80 -7.26 2.18 -7.06
N MET A 81 -8.54 2.08 -7.40
CA MET A 81 -9.27 3.17 -8.07
C MET A 81 -9.38 4.40 -7.17
N LEU A 82 -9.70 4.21 -5.88
CA LEU A 82 -9.74 5.32 -4.92
C LEU A 82 -8.36 5.96 -4.78
N PHE A 83 -7.30 5.18 -4.60
CA PHE A 83 -5.95 5.70 -4.49
C PHE A 83 -5.56 6.55 -5.71
N PHE A 84 -5.89 6.08 -6.92
CA PHE A 84 -5.59 6.80 -8.15
C PHE A 84 -6.34 8.14 -8.24
N ILE A 85 -7.61 8.19 -7.85
CA ILE A 85 -8.43 9.42 -7.86
C ILE A 85 -7.90 10.45 -6.84
N TYR A 86 -7.52 9.99 -5.65
CA TYR A 86 -7.02 10.88 -4.60
C TYR A 86 -5.57 11.33 -4.79
N GLN A 87 -4.82 10.74 -5.72
CA GLN A 87 -3.42 11.09 -5.95
C GLN A 87 -3.25 12.56 -6.37
N ASP A 88 -4.19 13.09 -7.16
CA ASP A 88 -4.22 14.50 -7.55
C ASP A 88 -4.54 15.42 -6.36
N GLU A 89 -5.40 14.97 -5.45
CA GLU A 89 -5.87 15.71 -4.29
C GLU A 89 -4.78 15.86 -3.21
N PHE A 90 -3.87 14.90 -3.11
CA PHE A 90 -2.71 14.96 -2.21
C PHE A 90 -1.56 15.84 -2.73
N ARG A 91 -1.72 16.54 -3.87
CA ARG A 91 -0.74 17.51 -4.38
C ARG A 91 0.67 16.94 -4.45
N CYS A 92 0.78 15.67 -4.84
CA CYS A 92 2.03 14.92 -4.91
C CYS A 92 2.90 14.91 -3.65
N CYS A 93 2.26 15.00 -2.49
CA CYS A 93 2.89 14.52 -1.27
C CYS A 93 3.26 13.05 -1.45
N GLY A 94 4.55 12.73 -1.30
CA GLY A 94 4.98 11.35 -1.10
C GLY A 94 4.54 10.83 0.27
N VAL A 95 5.33 9.94 0.87
CA VAL A 95 5.03 9.40 2.20
C VAL A 95 5.04 10.50 3.27
N THR A 96 5.94 11.46 3.13
CA THR A 96 6.15 12.57 4.06
C THR A 96 6.13 13.93 3.37
N ASN A 97 6.67 14.01 2.16
CA ASN A 97 6.74 15.26 1.40
C ASN A 97 6.94 14.97 -0.09
N HIS A 98 6.83 15.99 -0.95
CA HIS A 98 7.14 15.86 -2.37
C HIS A 98 8.62 15.51 -2.62
N THR A 99 9.51 15.80 -1.68
CA THR A 99 10.94 15.46 -1.79
C THR A 99 11.20 13.97 -1.77
N ASP A 100 10.26 13.14 -1.32
CA ASP A 100 10.39 11.68 -1.34
C ASP A 100 10.60 11.15 -2.78
N TRP A 101 10.04 11.83 -3.78
CA TRP A 101 10.22 11.48 -5.19
C TRP A 101 11.67 11.69 -5.67
N PHE A 102 12.42 12.60 -5.03
CA PHE A 102 13.79 12.90 -5.42
C PHE A 102 14.74 11.76 -5.13
N GLU A 103 14.48 11.03 -4.03
CA GLU A 103 15.20 9.80 -3.68
C GLU A 103 14.91 8.68 -4.69
N VAL A 104 13.67 8.58 -5.19
CA VAL A 104 13.24 7.55 -6.14
C VAL A 104 13.84 7.77 -7.53
N TYR A 105 13.81 9.01 -8.02
CA TYR A 105 14.32 9.35 -9.36
C TYR A 105 15.80 9.76 -9.36
N ASN A 106 16.43 9.87 -8.19
CA ASN A 106 17.80 10.36 -8.00
C ASN A 106 18.05 11.69 -8.72
N ALA A 107 17.02 12.54 -8.75
CA ALA A 107 16.97 13.83 -9.41
C ALA A 107 15.89 14.68 -8.72
N THR A 108 15.99 16.01 -8.80
CA THR A 108 14.92 16.91 -8.33
C THR A 108 13.74 16.89 -9.29
N ARG A 109 13.09 15.72 -9.43
CA ARG A 109 12.00 15.43 -10.35
C ARG A 109 10.82 14.83 -9.61
N VAL A 110 9.61 15.27 -9.97
CA VAL A 110 8.35 14.60 -9.62
C VAL A 110 7.68 13.99 -10.86
N PRO A 111 6.79 12.99 -10.71
CA PRO A 111 5.96 12.48 -11.80
C PRO A 111 5.13 13.59 -12.47
N ASP A 112 4.83 13.48 -13.77
CA ASP A 112 4.08 14.51 -14.51
C ASP A 112 2.61 14.64 -14.03
N SER A 113 2.08 13.63 -13.32
CA SER A 113 0.80 13.71 -12.60
C SER A 113 0.82 14.74 -11.46
N CYS A 114 1.98 15.29 -11.12
CA CYS A 114 2.16 16.28 -10.05
C CYS A 114 2.07 17.73 -10.50
N CYS A 115 1.83 17.95 -11.79
CA CYS A 115 1.90 19.27 -12.37
C CYS A 115 0.58 20.02 -12.23
N LEU A 116 0.69 21.33 -12.06
CA LEU A 116 -0.45 22.23 -11.92
C LEU A 116 -1.28 22.27 -13.21
N GLU A 117 -0.61 22.14 -14.35
CA GLU A 117 -1.20 22.01 -15.68
C GLU A 117 -0.58 20.80 -16.38
N TYR A 118 -1.36 20.12 -17.22
CA TYR A 118 -0.89 18.98 -18.00
C TYR A 118 0.13 19.44 -19.04
N SER A 119 1.40 19.11 -18.80
CA SER A 119 2.53 19.43 -19.69
C SER A 119 3.56 18.31 -19.59
N ASP A 120 4.09 17.86 -20.73
CA ASP A 120 5.10 16.80 -20.76
C ASP A 120 6.39 17.28 -20.07
N ASN A 121 6.88 16.52 -19.07
CA ASN A 121 8.12 16.82 -18.31
C ASN A 121 8.10 18.07 -17.42
N CYS A 122 6.93 18.61 -17.08
CA CYS A 122 6.78 19.70 -16.12
C CYS A 122 7.42 19.44 -14.75
N GLY A 123 7.57 18.17 -14.35
CA GLY A 123 8.24 17.79 -13.11
C GLY A 123 9.76 17.93 -13.13
N LEU A 124 10.37 18.23 -14.28
CA LEU A 124 11.79 18.61 -14.44
C LEU A 124 12.01 20.12 -14.44
N ASP A 125 10.93 20.89 -14.64
CA ASP A 125 10.96 22.35 -14.67
C ASP A 125 10.97 22.96 -13.26
N ASN A 126 11.13 24.29 -13.18
CA ASN A 126 11.18 25.04 -11.93
C ASN A 126 10.01 24.70 -10.97
N PRO A 127 10.19 24.81 -9.64
CA PRO A 127 9.20 24.44 -8.60
C PRO A 127 7.87 25.24 -8.61
N GLY A 128 7.62 26.04 -9.65
CA GLY A 128 6.37 26.75 -9.90
C GLY A 128 5.42 26.06 -10.87
N THR A 129 5.81 24.96 -11.51
CA THR A 129 4.96 24.18 -12.45
C THR A 129 4.31 22.95 -11.82
N TRP A 130 4.71 22.57 -10.61
CA TRP A 130 4.25 21.38 -9.91
C TRP A 130 3.98 21.62 -8.41
N TRP A 131 3.19 20.75 -7.79
CA TRP A 131 2.76 20.92 -6.42
C TRP A 131 3.89 20.64 -5.41
N THR A 132 4.31 21.66 -4.65
CA THR A 132 5.32 21.55 -3.58
C THR A 132 4.72 21.54 -2.16
N ALA A 133 3.43 21.86 -2.03
CA ALA A 133 2.72 21.90 -0.76
C ALA A 133 1.69 20.77 -0.69
N ALA A 134 1.91 19.82 0.22
CA ALA A 134 0.96 18.77 0.55
C ALA A 134 -0.33 19.35 1.14
N VAL A 135 -1.48 18.80 0.75
CA VAL A 135 -2.73 19.06 1.47
C VAL A 135 -2.73 18.19 2.73
N LYS A 136 -2.79 18.81 3.91
CA LYS A 136 -2.98 18.06 5.16
C LYS A 136 -4.40 17.50 5.17
N VAL A 137 -4.56 16.19 5.40
CA VAL A 137 -5.86 15.50 5.48
C VAL A 137 -6.84 16.19 6.44
N GLU A 138 -6.32 16.91 7.43
CA GLU A 138 -7.10 17.72 8.38
C GLU A 138 -7.93 18.84 7.73
N THR A 139 -7.64 19.28 6.50
CA THR A 139 -8.46 20.28 5.78
C THR A 139 -9.69 19.71 5.06
N PHE A 140 -9.84 18.37 4.98
CA PHE A 140 -11.00 17.74 4.37
C PHE A 140 -12.15 17.45 5.34
N TYR A 141 -11.92 17.64 6.64
CA TYR A 141 -12.91 17.44 7.71
C TYR A 141 -13.23 18.76 8.45
N ALA A 142 -13.36 19.86 7.71
CA ALA A 142 -13.77 21.17 8.22
C ALA A 142 -14.84 21.79 7.32
#